data_AF-Q4KTY7-F1
#
_entry.id   AF-Q4KTY7-F1
#
_cell.length_a   1.000
_cell.length_b   1.000
_cell.length_c   1.000
_cell.angle_alpha   90.00
_cell.angle_beta   90.00
_cell.angle_gamma   90.00
#
_symmetry.space_group_name_H-M   'P 1'
#
loop_
_entity.id
_entity.type
_entity.pdbx_description
1 polymer ?
#
loop_
_entity_poly.entity_id
_entity_poly.type
_entity_poly.pdbx_seq_one_letter_code
_entity_poly.pdbx_strand_id
1 'polypeptide(L)'
;ARAPIGNNPDQFYNNLLQGVSGITQIEAFDCSSYPTRIAGEIKNFSTDGWVAPKLSKRMDRFMLYMLTAGKKALADAGISPSDSDEIDKSRCGVLIGSAMGGMKVFNDAIEALRVSYRKMNPFCVPFATTNMGSAMLAMDLGWMGPNYSISTACATSNFCILNAANHIIRGEADMMLCGGSDAVIIPIGLGGFVACRALSERNTDPAKASRPWDSGRDGFVMGEGAGVLLLEELEHAKKKGAK
;
A
#
# COMPACT_ATOMS: atom_id res chain seq x y z
N ALA A 1 7.36 -5.81 -1.89
CA ALA A 1 7.41 -4.44 -1.32
C ALA A 1 7.51 -3.37 -2.42
N ARG A 2 6.95 -2.19 -2.16
CA ARG A 2 7.05 -0.94 -2.93
C ARG A 2 7.29 0.18 -1.93
N ALA A 3 8.42 0.84 -2.02
CA ALA A 3 8.84 1.86 -1.07
C ALA A 3 9.67 2.96 -1.77
N PRO A 4 9.83 4.14 -1.14
CA PRO A 4 10.61 5.24 -1.73
C PRO A 4 12.06 4.86 -2.07
N ILE A 5 12.62 3.89 -1.35
CA ILE A 5 13.98 3.38 -1.57
C ILE A 5 14.03 2.10 -2.42
N GLY A 6 12.92 1.61 -2.98
CA GLY A 6 12.96 0.37 -3.77
C GLY A 6 11.64 -0.07 -4.37
N ASN A 7 11.69 -0.50 -5.63
CA ASN A 7 10.54 -0.97 -6.41
C ASN A 7 10.31 -2.49 -6.35
N ASN A 8 11.22 -3.21 -5.70
CA ASN A 8 11.16 -4.63 -5.40
C ASN A 8 11.87 -4.90 -4.04
N PRO A 9 11.68 -6.09 -3.43
CA PRO A 9 12.28 -6.44 -2.14
C PRO A 9 13.80 -6.33 -2.11
N ASP A 10 14.51 -6.84 -3.12
CA ASP A 10 15.98 -6.85 -3.15
C ASP A 10 16.57 -5.44 -3.19
N GLN A 11 16.04 -4.59 -4.07
CA GLN A 11 16.45 -3.20 -4.17
C GLN A 11 16.17 -2.45 -2.87
N PHE A 12 14.99 -2.64 -2.30
CA PHE A 12 14.61 -2.06 -1.01
C PHE A 12 15.59 -2.47 0.09
N TYR A 13 15.89 -3.76 0.18
CA TYR A 13 16.77 -4.32 1.20
C TYR A 13 18.22 -3.85 1.05
N ASN A 14 18.76 -3.86 -0.18
CA ASN A 14 20.12 -3.39 -0.45
C ASN A 14 20.28 -1.89 -0.14
N ASN A 15 19.32 -1.06 -0.54
CA ASN A 15 19.34 0.37 -0.25
C ASN A 15 19.19 0.64 1.25
N LEU A 16 18.39 -0.17 1.95
CA LEU A 16 18.28 -0.11 3.41
C LEU A 16 19.62 -0.41 4.09
N LEU A 17 20.32 -1.48 3.70
CA LEU A 17 21.64 -1.84 4.23
C LEU A 17 22.69 -0.76 3.97
N GLN A 18 22.59 -0.05 2.84
CA GLN A 18 23.48 1.05 2.48
C GLN A 18 23.11 2.39 3.17
N GLY A 19 22.02 2.44 3.93
CA GLY A 19 21.56 3.68 4.57
C GLY A 19 21.07 4.75 3.57
N VAL A 20 20.58 4.33 2.41
CA VAL A 20 20.04 5.25 1.40
C VAL A 20 18.75 5.87 1.92
N SER A 21 18.69 7.20 1.94
CA SER A 21 17.46 7.92 2.28
C SER A 21 16.56 8.06 1.04
N GLY A 22 15.28 7.72 1.20
CA GLY A 22 14.25 7.91 0.18
C GLY A 22 13.51 9.24 0.31
N ILE A 23 13.92 10.11 1.23
CA ILE A 23 13.25 11.38 1.50
C ILE A 23 13.80 12.46 0.58
N THR A 24 12.92 13.03 -0.24
CA THR A 24 13.24 14.13 -1.16
C THR A 24 12.25 15.28 -0.99
N GLN A 25 12.43 16.35 -1.76
CA GLN A 25 11.36 17.32 -1.94
C GLN A 25 10.16 16.65 -2.63
N ILE A 26 8.96 17.10 -2.28
CA ILE A 26 7.70 16.64 -2.88
C ILE A 26 7.63 17.20 -4.30
N GLU A 27 7.39 16.31 -5.27
CA GLU A 27 7.23 16.67 -6.68
C GLU A 27 5.80 16.39 -7.19
N ALA A 28 4.99 15.63 -6.44
CA ALA A 28 3.65 15.23 -6.86
C ALA A 28 2.66 16.42 -6.97
N PHE A 29 2.89 17.52 -6.27
CA PHE A 29 2.07 18.73 -6.31
C PHE A 29 2.86 19.96 -5.81
N ASP A 30 2.37 21.16 -6.12
CA ASP A 30 2.93 22.40 -5.57
C ASP A 30 2.62 22.50 -4.07
N CYS A 31 3.67 22.36 -3.26
CA CYS A 31 3.64 22.51 -1.81
C CYS A 31 4.42 23.73 -1.31
N SER A 32 4.71 24.71 -2.16
CA SER A 32 5.53 25.89 -1.82
C SER A 32 5.02 26.67 -0.60
N SER A 33 3.69 26.72 -0.38
CA SER A 33 3.05 27.37 0.76
C SER A 33 2.99 26.53 2.04
N TYR A 34 3.37 25.25 1.98
CA TYR A 34 3.32 24.34 3.12
C TYR A 34 4.60 24.46 3.96
N PRO A 35 4.51 24.36 5.30
CA PRO A 35 5.70 24.36 6.16
C PRO A 35 6.56 23.12 5.94
N THR A 36 5.96 21.95 5.70
CA THR A 36 6.66 20.72 5.27
C THR A 36 6.53 20.55 3.75
N ARG A 37 7.64 20.32 3.08
CA ARG A 37 7.75 20.18 1.61
C ARG A 37 8.57 18.96 1.19
N ILE A 38 8.68 17.99 2.09
CA ILE A 38 9.50 16.79 1.95
C ILE A 38 8.68 15.55 2.25
N ALA A 39 8.95 14.47 1.52
CA ALA A 39 8.31 13.17 1.71
C ALA A 39 9.14 12.05 1.09
N GLY A 40 8.83 10.81 1.47
CA GLY A 40 9.24 9.62 0.74
C GLY A 40 8.23 9.29 -0.35
N GLU A 41 8.42 9.83 -1.55
CA GLU A 41 7.57 9.53 -2.72
C GLU A 41 8.07 8.29 -3.45
N ILE A 42 7.15 7.48 -3.99
CA ILE A 42 7.54 6.44 -4.95
C ILE A 42 7.72 7.11 -6.32
N LYS A 43 8.97 7.21 -6.74
CA LYS A 43 9.36 7.71 -8.06
C LYS A 43 9.22 6.61 -9.12
N ASN A 44 8.84 7.00 -10.34
CA ASN A 44 8.75 6.12 -11.53
C ASN A 44 7.88 4.86 -11.31
N PHE A 45 6.70 5.04 -10.72
CA PHE A 45 5.76 3.93 -10.54
C PHE A 45 5.16 3.49 -11.88
N SER A 46 5.25 2.20 -12.19
CA SER A 46 4.55 1.55 -13.29
C SER A 46 3.76 0.33 -12.79
N THR A 47 2.56 0.18 -13.36
CA THR A 47 1.66 -0.96 -13.19
C THR A 47 1.76 -1.97 -14.33
N ASP A 48 2.65 -1.76 -15.29
CA ASP A 48 2.73 -2.55 -16.52
C ASP A 48 3.01 -4.02 -16.20
N GLY A 49 2.22 -4.90 -16.84
CA GLY A 49 2.26 -6.35 -16.58
C GLY A 49 1.57 -6.80 -15.30
N TRP A 50 1.17 -5.88 -14.40
CA TRP A 50 0.57 -6.23 -13.10
C TRP A 50 -0.90 -5.83 -12.98
N VAL A 51 -1.31 -4.69 -13.54
CA VAL A 51 -2.69 -4.20 -13.45
C VAL A 51 -3.22 -3.91 -14.86
N ALA A 52 -4.47 -4.29 -15.11
CA ALA A 52 -5.13 -4.00 -16.39
C ALA A 52 -5.13 -2.48 -16.69
N PRO A 53 -4.74 -2.05 -17.90
CA PRO A 53 -4.62 -0.61 -18.25
C PRO A 53 -5.89 0.22 -18.04
N LYS A 54 -7.07 -0.43 -18.11
CA LYS A 54 -8.36 0.23 -17.88
C LYS A 54 -8.57 0.57 -16.40
N LEU A 55 -8.05 -0.27 -15.49
CA LEU A 55 -8.14 -0.08 -14.05
C LEU A 55 -7.05 0.88 -13.54
N SER A 56 -5.84 0.79 -14.08
CA SER A 56 -4.70 1.63 -13.67
C SER A 56 -4.97 3.13 -13.80
N LYS A 57 -5.81 3.54 -14.75
CA LYS A 57 -6.18 4.94 -14.98
C LYS A 57 -7.23 5.50 -14.01
N ARG A 58 -7.95 4.66 -13.27
CA ARG A 58 -9.11 5.07 -12.48
C ARG A 58 -8.96 4.84 -10.98
N MET A 59 -8.14 3.87 -10.59
CA MET A 59 -7.90 3.52 -9.20
C MET A 59 -7.01 4.55 -8.49
N ASP A 60 -7.16 4.62 -7.18
CA ASP A 60 -6.23 5.36 -6.33
C ASP A 60 -4.86 4.66 -6.29
N ARG A 61 -3.78 5.44 -6.10
CA ARG A 61 -2.40 4.93 -6.03
C ARG A 61 -2.24 3.88 -4.94
N PHE A 62 -2.91 4.01 -3.80
CA PHE A 62 -2.78 3.01 -2.72
C PHE A 62 -3.26 1.63 -3.19
N MET A 63 -4.33 1.57 -4.01
CA MET A 63 -4.81 0.32 -4.59
C MET A 63 -3.80 -0.23 -5.58
N LEU A 64 -3.24 0.62 -6.44
CA LEU A 64 -2.27 0.20 -7.45
C LEU A 64 -0.99 -0.36 -6.82
N TYR A 65 -0.50 0.26 -5.75
CA TYR A 65 0.63 -0.28 -4.98
C TYR A 65 0.31 -1.63 -4.38
N MET A 66 -0.87 -1.77 -3.77
CA MET A 66 -1.34 -3.02 -3.16
C MET A 66 -1.45 -4.14 -4.19
N LEU A 67 -2.17 -3.92 -5.29
CA LEU A 67 -2.35 -4.89 -6.38
C LEU A 67 -1.00 -5.35 -6.94
N THR A 68 -0.12 -4.38 -7.21
CA THR A 68 1.22 -4.67 -7.76
C THR A 68 2.09 -5.42 -6.75
N ALA A 69 2.09 -5.02 -5.48
CA ALA A 69 2.88 -5.66 -4.44
C ALA A 69 2.38 -7.07 -4.11
N GLY A 70 1.06 -7.29 -4.10
CA GLY A 70 0.46 -8.59 -3.84
C GLY A 70 0.73 -9.59 -4.96
N LYS A 71 0.57 -9.20 -6.23
CA LYS A 71 0.93 -10.07 -7.36
C LYS A 71 2.42 -10.36 -7.42
N LYS A 72 3.27 -9.39 -7.08
CA LYS A 72 4.72 -9.63 -6.95
C LYS A 72 5.05 -10.61 -5.82
N ALA A 73 4.35 -10.55 -4.69
CA ALA A 73 4.55 -11.50 -3.59
C ALA A 73 4.17 -12.94 -3.99
N LEU A 74 3.10 -13.11 -4.78
CA LEU A 74 2.77 -14.43 -5.35
C LEU A 74 3.83 -14.93 -6.33
N ALA A 75 4.28 -14.07 -7.24
CA ALA A 75 5.32 -14.42 -8.21
C ALA A 75 6.64 -14.79 -7.53
N ASP A 76 7.00 -14.08 -6.45
CA ASP A 76 8.17 -14.37 -5.62
C ASP A 76 8.05 -15.74 -4.92
N ALA A 77 6.85 -16.10 -4.47
CA ALA A 77 6.54 -17.42 -3.92
C ALA A 77 6.43 -18.53 -4.99
N GLY A 78 6.69 -18.23 -6.27
CA GLY A 78 6.59 -19.17 -7.37
C GLY A 78 5.16 -19.57 -7.74
N ILE A 79 4.14 -18.84 -7.27
CA ILE A 79 2.74 -19.11 -7.59
C ILE A 79 2.35 -18.35 -8.85
N SER A 80 2.05 -19.10 -9.90
CA SER A 80 1.58 -18.60 -11.18
C SER A 80 0.05 -18.65 -11.29
N PRO A 81 -0.56 -17.80 -12.13
CA PRO A 81 -1.99 -17.90 -12.45
C PRO A 81 -2.40 -19.26 -13.06
N SER A 82 -1.44 -20.00 -13.65
CA SER A 82 -1.65 -21.35 -14.20
C SER A 82 -1.69 -22.46 -13.16
N ASP A 83 -1.21 -22.21 -11.93
CA ASP A 83 -1.30 -23.17 -10.82
C ASP A 83 -2.71 -23.20 -10.19
N SER A 84 -3.68 -22.59 -10.87
CA SER A 84 -5.04 -22.39 -10.39
C SER A 84 -5.82 -23.68 -10.12
N ASP A 85 -5.39 -24.79 -10.72
CA ASP A 85 -6.05 -26.08 -10.61
C ASP A 85 -5.50 -26.90 -9.42
N GLU A 86 -4.29 -26.59 -8.94
CA GLU A 86 -3.66 -27.26 -7.80
C GLU A 86 -3.94 -26.55 -6.47
N ILE A 87 -4.34 -25.27 -6.52
CA ILE A 87 -4.63 -24.44 -5.37
C ILE A 87 -6.14 -24.37 -5.12
N ASP A 88 -6.60 -24.77 -3.94
CA ASP A 88 -7.99 -24.55 -3.53
C ASP A 88 -8.24 -23.06 -3.27
N LYS A 89 -8.85 -22.38 -4.24
CA LYS A 89 -9.14 -20.94 -4.17
C LYS A 89 -10.08 -20.56 -3.02
N SER A 90 -10.87 -21.49 -2.49
CA SER A 90 -11.72 -21.26 -1.30
C SER A 90 -10.91 -21.13 -0.01
N ARG A 91 -9.67 -21.64 -0.02
CA ARG A 91 -8.70 -21.60 1.06
C ARG A 91 -7.70 -20.46 0.94
N CYS A 92 -7.83 -19.60 -0.08
CA CYS A 92 -6.91 -18.50 -0.33
C CYS A 92 -7.60 -17.17 -0.04
N GLY A 93 -7.04 -16.38 0.87
CA GLY A 93 -7.61 -15.11 1.29
C GLY A 93 -6.68 -13.91 1.09
N VAL A 94 -7.26 -12.71 1.18
CA VAL A 94 -6.54 -11.45 1.02
C VAL A 94 -6.93 -10.52 2.16
N LEU A 95 -5.95 -10.08 2.93
CA LEU A 95 -6.11 -9.16 4.05
C LEU A 95 -5.02 -8.10 4.00
N ILE A 96 -5.15 -7.15 3.08
CA ILE A 96 -4.21 -6.03 2.94
C ILE A 96 -4.95 -4.74 3.26
N GLY A 97 -4.49 -4.05 4.31
CA GLY A 97 -5.14 -2.86 4.83
C GLY A 97 -4.62 -1.56 4.22
N SER A 98 -5.33 -0.47 4.51
CA SER A 98 -4.87 0.90 4.28
C SER A 98 -5.38 1.76 5.44
N ALA A 99 -4.51 2.62 5.97
CA ALA A 99 -4.89 3.51 7.05
C ALA A 99 -5.92 4.55 6.57
N MET A 100 -5.65 5.16 5.41
CA MET A 100 -6.42 6.32 4.94
C MET A 100 -7.26 6.03 3.69
N GLY A 101 -7.06 4.90 3.02
CA GLY A 101 -7.78 4.53 1.81
C GLY A 101 -7.53 5.48 0.65
N GLY A 102 -8.52 5.61 -0.24
CA GLY A 102 -8.42 6.41 -1.45
C GLY A 102 -8.75 7.88 -1.20
N MET A 103 -7.97 8.54 -0.33
CA MET A 103 -8.18 9.95 0.00
C MET A 103 -8.10 10.86 -1.22
N LYS A 104 -7.29 10.53 -2.23
CA LYS A 104 -7.21 11.34 -3.44
C LYS A 104 -8.51 11.26 -4.23
N VAL A 105 -9.05 10.05 -4.42
CA VAL A 105 -10.34 9.86 -5.08
C VAL A 105 -11.45 10.63 -4.35
N PHE A 106 -11.45 10.59 -3.01
CA PHE A 106 -12.42 11.33 -2.21
C PHE A 106 -12.27 12.85 -2.36
N ASN A 107 -11.05 13.37 -2.33
CA ASN A 107 -10.76 14.79 -2.55
C ASN A 107 -11.22 15.26 -3.94
N ASP A 108 -10.88 14.51 -5.00
CA ASP A 108 -11.30 14.81 -6.37
C ASP A 108 -12.84 14.80 -6.50
N ALA A 109 -13.52 13.92 -5.75
CA ALA A 109 -14.97 13.86 -5.73
C ALA A 109 -15.62 15.05 -5.02
N ILE A 110 -15.01 15.58 -3.96
CA ILE A 110 -15.46 16.83 -3.31
C ILE A 110 -15.38 17.98 -4.31
N GLU A 111 -14.26 18.12 -5.03
CA GLU A 111 -14.10 19.18 -6.03
C GLU A 111 -15.11 19.05 -7.17
N ALA A 112 -15.39 17.83 -7.63
CA ALA A 112 -16.46 17.59 -8.60
C ALA A 112 -17.85 17.94 -8.04
N LEU A 113 -18.12 17.63 -6.77
CA LEU A 113 -19.38 17.92 -6.09
C LEU A 113 -19.64 19.43 -5.97
N ARG A 114 -18.59 20.24 -5.75
CA ARG A 114 -18.69 21.71 -5.75
C ARG A 114 -19.24 22.26 -7.07
N VAL A 115 -19.02 21.56 -8.18
CA VAL A 115 -19.60 21.90 -9.48
C VAL A 115 -21.00 21.31 -9.62
N SER A 116 -21.14 19.98 -9.42
CA SER A 116 -22.43 19.28 -9.42
C SER A 116 -22.24 17.80 -9.03
N TYR A 117 -23.20 17.20 -8.33
CA TYR A 117 -23.22 15.76 -8.05
C TYR A 117 -23.11 14.90 -9.33
N ARG A 118 -23.60 15.41 -10.48
CA ARG A 118 -23.54 14.71 -11.78
C ARG A 118 -22.12 14.61 -12.35
N LYS A 119 -21.17 15.41 -11.84
CA LYS A 119 -19.77 15.39 -12.26
C LYS A 119 -18.92 14.42 -11.43
N MET A 120 -19.47 13.86 -10.35
CA MET A 120 -18.74 12.91 -9.50
C MET A 120 -18.43 11.63 -10.28
N ASN A 121 -17.24 11.08 -10.04
CA ASN A 121 -16.85 9.78 -10.57
C ASN A 121 -17.76 8.69 -9.95
N PRO A 122 -18.45 7.85 -10.74
CA PRO A 122 -19.30 6.78 -10.20
C PRO A 122 -18.52 5.74 -9.38
N PHE A 123 -17.20 5.65 -9.56
CA PHE A 123 -16.31 4.79 -8.77
C PHE A 123 -15.74 5.47 -7.52
N CYS A 124 -16.18 6.69 -7.18
CA CYS A 124 -15.72 7.42 -6.01
C CYS A 124 -15.81 6.57 -4.73
N VAL A 125 -17.00 6.06 -4.41
CA VAL A 125 -17.22 5.30 -3.18
C VAL A 125 -16.39 4.01 -3.18
N PRO A 126 -16.47 3.14 -4.22
CA PRO A 126 -15.62 1.94 -4.27
C PRO A 126 -14.13 2.26 -4.09
N PHE A 127 -13.56 3.20 -4.85
CA PHE A 127 -12.11 3.43 -4.84
C PHE A 127 -11.63 4.26 -3.64
N ALA A 128 -12.52 4.92 -2.90
CA ALA A 128 -12.17 5.58 -1.65
C ALA A 128 -12.06 4.60 -0.47
N THR A 129 -12.84 3.51 -0.48
CA THR A 129 -12.90 2.57 0.66
C THR A 129 -11.63 1.74 0.83
N THR A 130 -11.23 1.53 2.08
CA THR A 130 -9.98 0.84 2.47
C THR A 130 -9.97 -0.65 2.15
N ASN A 131 -11.13 -1.27 1.93
CA ASN A 131 -11.26 -2.69 1.60
C ASN A 131 -11.23 -3.00 0.10
N MET A 132 -11.47 -2.00 -0.76
CA MET A 132 -11.62 -2.25 -2.19
C MET A 132 -10.33 -2.75 -2.85
N GLY A 133 -9.15 -2.31 -2.40
CA GLY A 133 -7.89 -2.83 -2.91
C GLY A 133 -7.77 -4.36 -2.70
N SER A 134 -8.09 -4.83 -1.49
CA SER A 134 -8.08 -6.25 -1.13
C SER A 134 -9.14 -7.04 -1.91
N ALA A 135 -10.34 -6.48 -2.03
CA ALA A 135 -11.43 -7.07 -2.82
C ALA A 135 -11.06 -7.23 -4.30
N MET A 136 -10.47 -6.20 -4.91
CA MET A 136 -10.08 -6.23 -6.32
C MET A 136 -8.92 -7.17 -6.60
N LEU A 137 -7.97 -7.29 -5.68
CA LEU A 137 -6.90 -8.28 -5.79
C LEU A 137 -7.45 -9.71 -5.67
N ALA A 138 -8.34 -9.98 -4.72
CA ALA A 138 -8.96 -11.30 -4.60
C ALA A 138 -9.78 -11.66 -5.85
N MET A 139 -10.57 -10.71 -6.39
CA MET A 139 -11.34 -10.93 -7.63
C MET A 139 -10.43 -11.23 -8.83
N ASP A 140 -9.31 -10.50 -8.94
CA ASP A 140 -8.35 -10.69 -10.03
C ASP A 140 -7.64 -12.06 -9.94
N LEU A 141 -7.39 -12.56 -8.73
CA LEU A 141 -6.79 -13.88 -8.47
C LEU A 141 -7.83 -15.02 -8.45
N GLY A 142 -9.12 -14.71 -8.37
CA GLY A 142 -10.20 -15.67 -8.14
C GLY A 142 -10.19 -16.28 -6.73
N TRP A 143 -9.57 -15.64 -5.75
CA TRP A 143 -9.46 -16.10 -4.37
C TRP A 143 -10.76 -15.83 -3.60
N MET A 144 -11.26 -16.85 -2.90
CA MET A 144 -12.60 -16.87 -2.29
C MET A 144 -12.57 -17.06 -0.76
N GLY A 145 -11.38 -17.17 -0.16
CA GLY A 145 -11.19 -17.24 1.28
C GLY A 145 -11.41 -15.89 1.99
N PRO A 146 -10.96 -15.75 3.25
CA PRO A 146 -11.18 -14.56 4.05
C PRO A 146 -10.72 -13.27 3.35
N ASN A 147 -11.63 -12.31 3.21
CA ASN A 147 -11.35 -11.03 2.55
C ASN A 147 -12.09 -9.87 3.19
N TYR A 148 -11.32 -9.02 3.87
CA TYR A 148 -11.78 -7.78 4.48
C TYR A 148 -10.56 -6.84 4.62
N SER A 149 -10.75 -5.68 5.26
CA SER A 149 -9.66 -4.75 5.52
C SER A 149 -9.73 -4.28 6.96
N ILE A 150 -8.54 -4.11 7.55
CA ILE A 150 -8.36 -3.52 8.86
C ILE A 150 -7.75 -2.14 8.63
N SER A 151 -8.24 -1.14 9.36
CA SER A 151 -7.60 0.17 9.44
C SER A 151 -7.41 0.52 10.91
N THR A 152 -6.15 0.54 11.33
CA THR A 152 -5.70 0.90 12.69
C THR A 152 -4.56 1.91 12.62
N ALA A 153 -4.69 2.88 11.70
CA ALA A 153 -3.68 3.90 11.42
C ALA A 153 -2.31 3.26 11.12
N CYS A 154 -1.23 3.72 11.77
CA CYS A 154 0.13 3.21 11.55
C CYS A 154 0.30 1.72 11.85
N ALA A 155 -0.60 1.10 12.62
CA ALA A 155 -0.52 -0.32 12.97
C ALA A 155 -1.25 -1.23 11.97
N THR A 156 -1.88 -0.67 10.94
CA THR A 156 -2.76 -1.38 9.99
C THR A 156 -2.11 -2.66 9.44
N SER A 157 -0.90 -2.57 8.90
CA SER A 157 -0.21 -3.72 8.31
C SER A 157 0.07 -4.83 9.34
N ASN A 158 0.43 -4.46 10.57
CA ASN A 158 0.70 -5.43 11.65
C ASN A 158 -0.56 -6.21 12.03
N PHE A 159 -1.70 -5.52 12.14
CA PHE A 159 -2.96 -6.18 12.43
C PHE A 159 -3.43 -7.06 11.26
N CYS A 160 -3.22 -6.63 10.03
CA CYS A 160 -3.49 -7.46 8.85
C CYS A 160 -2.65 -8.75 8.85
N ILE A 161 -1.34 -8.65 9.11
CA ILE A 161 -0.45 -9.83 9.19
C ILE A 161 -0.89 -10.77 10.31
N LEU A 162 -1.17 -10.24 11.50
CA LEU A 162 -1.62 -11.03 12.64
C LEU A 162 -2.93 -11.79 12.36
N ASN A 163 -3.92 -11.11 11.78
CA ASN A 163 -5.21 -11.74 11.49
C ASN A 163 -5.12 -12.74 10.34
N ALA A 164 -4.27 -12.48 9.33
CA ALA A 164 -3.99 -13.44 8.27
C ALA A 164 -3.36 -14.73 8.83
N ALA A 165 -2.37 -14.60 9.72
CA ALA A 165 -1.80 -15.75 10.42
C ALA A 165 -2.85 -16.50 11.25
N ASN A 166 -3.75 -15.79 11.94
CA ASN A 166 -4.82 -16.42 12.71
C ASN A 166 -5.82 -17.19 11.84
N HIS A 167 -6.16 -16.71 10.64
CA HIS A 167 -6.98 -17.46 9.70
C HIS A 167 -6.32 -18.79 9.30
N ILE A 168 -5.00 -18.78 9.09
CA ILE A 168 -4.24 -20.00 8.79
C ILE A 168 -4.21 -20.93 10.01
N ILE A 169 -3.88 -20.42 11.19
CA ILE A 169 -3.81 -21.19 12.44
C ILE A 169 -5.15 -21.87 12.78
N ARG A 170 -6.27 -21.19 12.50
CA ARG A 170 -7.63 -21.74 12.72
C ARG A 170 -8.07 -22.74 11.65
N GLY A 171 -7.25 -22.96 10.62
CA GLY A 171 -7.60 -23.81 9.49
C GLY A 171 -8.72 -23.22 8.65
N GLU A 172 -8.83 -21.89 8.54
CA GLU A 172 -9.81 -21.18 7.70
C GLU A 172 -9.24 -20.81 6.32
N ALA A 173 -7.91 -20.73 6.20
CA ALA A 173 -7.19 -20.50 4.94
C ALA A 173 -5.86 -21.28 4.93
N ASP A 174 -5.39 -21.68 3.76
CA ASP A 174 -4.06 -22.27 3.57
C ASP A 174 -3.05 -21.22 3.11
N MET A 175 -3.53 -20.19 2.40
CA MET A 175 -2.73 -19.08 1.92
C MET A 175 -3.41 -17.74 2.16
N MET A 176 -2.64 -16.76 2.61
CA MET A 176 -3.12 -15.41 2.87
C MET A 176 -2.15 -14.36 2.35
N LEU A 177 -2.60 -13.52 1.43
CA LEU A 177 -1.87 -12.29 1.11
C LEU A 177 -2.20 -11.25 2.18
N CYS A 178 -1.19 -10.68 2.82
CA CYS A 178 -1.41 -9.73 3.91
C CYS A 178 -0.38 -8.61 3.96
N GLY A 179 -0.76 -7.47 4.55
CA GLY A 179 0.13 -6.32 4.71
C GLY A 179 -0.60 -4.98 4.71
N GLY A 180 0.02 -3.96 4.15
CA GLY A 180 -0.56 -2.61 4.10
C GLY A 180 -0.14 -1.80 2.87
N SER A 181 -0.95 -0.81 2.52
CA SER A 181 -0.68 0.13 1.43
C SER A 181 -1.29 1.51 1.70
N ASP A 182 -0.51 2.57 1.46
CA ASP A 182 -0.97 3.96 1.58
C ASP A 182 -0.28 4.85 0.54
N ALA A 183 -1.03 5.82 0.01
CA ALA A 183 -0.56 6.79 -0.98
C ALA A 183 -1.03 8.20 -0.61
N VAL A 184 -0.53 8.68 0.54
CA VAL A 184 -1.05 9.86 1.23
C VAL A 184 -0.28 11.15 0.93
N ILE A 185 0.67 11.12 -0.02
CA ILE A 185 1.41 12.30 -0.47
C ILE A 185 0.56 13.09 -1.47
N ILE A 186 -0.47 13.74 -0.92
CA ILE A 186 -1.44 14.57 -1.63
C ILE A 186 -1.74 15.83 -0.79
N PRO A 187 -2.27 16.92 -1.37
CA PRO A 187 -2.48 18.18 -0.66
C PRO A 187 -3.25 18.03 0.66
N ILE A 188 -4.38 17.32 0.65
CA ILE A 188 -5.20 17.10 1.86
C ILE A 188 -4.48 16.24 2.91
N GLY A 189 -3.68 15.27 2.48
CA GLY A 189 -2.89 14.41 3.37
C GLY A 189 -1.78 15.20 4.07
N LEU A 190 -0.99 15.94 3.29
CA LEU A 190 0.07 16.81 3.83
C LEU A 190 -0.52 17.89 4.74
N GLY A 191 -1.57 18.59 4.28
CA GLY A 191 -2.22 19.66 5.03
C GLY A 191 -2.82 19.19 6.35
N GLY A 192 -3.43 18.00 6.39
CA GLY A 192 -3.96 17.42 7.62
C GLY A 192 -2.89 17.18 8.68
N PHE A 193 -1.75 16.61 8.29
CA PHE A 193 -0.65 16.35 9.23
C PHE A 193 0.16 17.61 9.60
N VAL A 194 0.23 18.59 8.70
CA VAL A 194 0.73 19.94 9.02
C VAL A 194 -0.15 20.59 10.08
N ALA A 195 -1.47 20.53 9.95
CA ALA A 195 -2.40 21.18 10.87
C ALA A 195 -2.28 20.66 12.31
N CYS A 196 -1.98 19.37 12.50
CA CYS A 196 -1.73 18.79 13.81
C CYS A 196 -0.26 18.85 14.25
N ARG A 197 0.62 19.56 13.52
CA ARG A 197 2.04 19.78 13.84
C ARG A 197 2.82 18.47 14.03
N ALA A 198 2.51 17.46 13.23
CA ALA A 198 3.10 16.13 13.38
C ALA A 198 4.33 15.90 12.47
N LEU A 199 4.54 16.77 11.48
CA LEU A 199 5.56 16.60 10.44
C LEU A 199 6.84 17.37 10.75
N SER A 200 7.97 16.80 10.35
CA SER A 200 9.24 17.54 10.30
C SER A 200 9.15 18.68 9.27
N GLU A 201 9.74 19.83 9.58
CA GLU A 201 9.79 21.01 8.71
C GLU A 201 11.20 21.23 8.14
N ARG A 202 12.10 20.23 8.27
CA ARG A 202 13.50 20.29 7.83
C ARG A 202 13.69 20.19 6.32
N ASN A 203 13.12 21.14 5.60
CA ASN A 203 13.13 21.18 4.14
C ASN A 203 14.53 21.37 3.53
N THR A 204 15.48 21.92 4.29
CA THR A 204 16.85 22.22 3.84
C THR A 204 17.75 21.00 3.76
N ASP A 205 17.44 19.92 4.49
CA ASP A 205 18.19 18.66 4.47
C ASP A 205 17.21 17.48 4.56
N PRO A 206 16.44 17.21 3.47
CA PRO A 206 15.37 16.22 3.46
C PRO A 206 15.87 14.83 3.88
N ALA A 207 17.05 14.44 3.40
CA ALA A 207 17.63 13.12 3.65
C ALA A 207 17.87 12.85 5.14
N LYS A 208 18.07 13.90 5.96
CA LYS A 208 18.27 13.82 7.41
C LYS A 208 17.05 14.24 8.23
N ALA A 209 15.90 14.54 7.62
CA ALA A 209 14.72 15.00 8.35
C ALA A 209 14.16 13.89 9.26
N SER A 210 14.04 12.66 8.75
CA SER A 210 13.66 11.50 9.56
C SER A 210 14.85 11.03 10.38
N ARG A 211 14.82 11.31 11.69
CA ARG A 211 15.91 11.01 12.64
C ARG A 211 15.38 10.41 13.94
N PRO A 212 14.89 9.16 13.92
CA PRO A 212 14.37 8.50 15.11
C PRO A 212 15.36 8.56 16.28
N TRP A 213 14.87 8.88 17.48
CA TRP A 213 15.62 9.03 18.72
C TRP A 213 16.67 10.15 18.78
N ASP A 214 16.95 10.87 17.69
CA ASP A 214 17.86 12.02 17.70
C ASP A 214 17.29 13.17 18.56
N SER A 215 18.18 13.93 19.19
CA SER A 215 17.82 15.08 20.04
C SER A 215 17.17 16.22 19.25
N GLY A 216 17.52 16.37 17.96
CA GLY A 216 17.00 17.39 17.06
C GLY A 216 15.83 16.94 16.19
N ARG A 217 15.16 15.83 16.53
CA ARG A 217 13.94 15.38 15.85
C ARG A 217 12.78 16.35 16.10
N ASP A 218 12.01 16.65 15.07
CA ASP A 218 10.95 17.68 15.10
C ASP A 218 9.60 17.20 14.55
N GLY A 219 9.48 15.92 14.18
CA GLY A 219 8.27 15.31 13.66
C GLY A 219 8.61 14.07 12.82
N PHE A 220 7.59 13.36 12.35
CA PHE A 220 7.81 12.28 11.38
C PHE A 220 7.87 12.83 9.96
N VAL A 221 8.37 12.03 9.01
CA VAL A 221 8.33 12.35 7.58
C VAL A 221 7.37 11.40 6.90
N MET A 222 6.40 11.93 6.16
CA MET A 222 5.43 11.11 5.43
C MET A 222 6.11 10.30 4.33
N GLY A 223 5.60 9.10 4.09
CA GLY A 223 5.98 8.28 2.93
C GLY A 223 4.76 7.59 2.34
N GLU A 224 4.90 7.09 1.13
CA GLU A 224 3.92 6.24 0.46
C GLU A 224 4.52 4.90 0.04
N GLY A 225 3.66 3.89 -0.09
CA GLY A 225 4.05 2.58 -0.59
C GLY A 225 3.18 1.43 -0.13
N ALA A 226 3.66 0.22 -0.39
CA ALA A 226 2.99 -1.02 0.00
C ALA A 226 3.98 -2.12 0.41
N GLY A 227 3.69 -2.79 1.50
CA GLY A 227 4.34 -4.04 1.92
C GLY A 227 3.31 -5.15 1.92
N VAL A 228 3.57 -6.23 1.19
CA VAL A 228 2.69 -7.41 1.12
C VAL A 228 3.54 -8.65 1.27
N LEU A 229 3.05 -9.58 2.08
CA LEU A 229 3.59 -10.91 2.33
C LEU A 229 2.56 -11.94 1.87
N LEU A 230 3.04 -13.08 1.37
CA LEU A 230 2.26 -14.30 1.29
C LEU A 230 2.56 -15.12 2.55
N LEU A 231 1.55 -15.40 3.35
CA LEU A 231 1.62 -16.37 4.43
C LEU A 231 1.00 -17.68 3.96
N GLU A 232 1.57 -18.79 4.40
CA GLU A 232 1.16 -20.12 3.98
C GLU A 232 1.25 -21.11 5.14
N GLU A 233 0.32 -22.06 5.18
CA GLU A 233 0.37 -23.19 6.12
C GLU A 233 1.64 -24.02 5.87
N LEU A 234 2.30 -24.46 6.95
CA LEU A 234 3.64 -25.04 6.88
C LEU A 234 3.69 -26.34 6.07
N GLU A 235 2.74 -27.25 6.29
CA GLU A 235 2.73 -28.53 5.59
C GLU A 235 2.31 -28.36 4.12
N HIS A 236 1.40 -27.42 3.84
CA HIS A 236 1.04 -26.99 2.49
C HIS A 236 2.28 -26.42 1.75
N ALA A 237 3.03 -25.51 2.38
CA ALA A 237 4.25 -24.94 1.83
C ALA A 237 5.33 -25.99 1.55
N LYS A 238 5.54 -26.93 2.48
CA LYS A 238 6.49 -28.05 2.32
C LYS A 238 6.11 -28.96 1.16
N LYS A 239 4.82 -29.29 1.02
CA LYS A 239 4.33 -30.21 -0.01
C LYS A 239 4.64 -29.73 -1.44
N LYS A 240 4.62 -28.42 -1.66
CA LYS A 240 4.95 -27.80 -2.95
C LYS A 240 6.41 -27.37 -3.10
N GLY A 241 7.24 -27.54 -2.06
CA GLY A 241 8.65 -27.14 -2.10
C GLY A 241 8.88 -25.63 -2.11
N ALA A 242 8.04 -24.86 -1.39
CA ALA A 242 8.22 -23.43 -1.23
C ALA A 242 9.60 -23.09 -0.64
N LYS A 243 10.19 -21.96 -1.07
CA LYS A 243 11.49 -21.46 -0.61
C LYS A 243 11.34 -20.23 0.27
#